data_AF-A0A348TPN3-F1
#
_entry.id   AF-A0A348TPN3-F1
#
_cell.length_a   1.000
_cell.length_b   1.000
_cell.length_c   1.000
_cell.angle_alpha   90.00
_cell.angle_beta   90.00
_cell.angle_gamma   90.00
#
_symmetry.space_group_name_H-M   'P 1'
#
loop_
_entity.id
_entity.type
_entity.pdbx_description
1 polymer ?
#
loop_
_entity_poly.entity_id
_entity_poly.type
_entity_poly.pdbx_seq_one_letter_code
_entity_poly.pdbx_strand_id
1 'polypeptide(L)' 'MTNRVILILGGVDKGNDYSQIEALVKSKVPTLVCMGKDNHKLVEFFAGKVGQIVETDSMEAAVRESFKHAKLGDTVLLS' A
#
# COMPACT_ATOMS: atom_id res chain seq x y z
N MET A 1 12.71 14.28 10.07
CA MET A 1 12.35 13.33 8.99
C MET A 1 11.06 12.66 9.38
N THR A 2 10.04 12.66 8.51
CA THR A 2 8.79 11.92 8.73
C THR A 2 9.02 10.46 8.34
N ASN A 3 8.79 9.51 9.25
CA ASN A 3 8.99 8.07 8.99
C ASN A 3 7.73 7.43 8.34
N ARG A 4 7.13 8.15 7.38
CA ARG A 4 5.88 7.78 6.69
C ARG A 4 6.22 7.04 5.39
N VAL A 5 5.45 5.99 5.11
CA VAL A 5 5.69 5.11 3.97
C VAL A 5 4.45 5.06 3.08
N ILE A 6 4.59 5.43 1.81
CA ILE A 6 3.61 5.07 0.78
C ILE A 6 3.94 3.64 0.36
N LEU A 7 3.09 2.70 0.73
CA LEU A 7 3.35 1.27 0.55
C LEU A 7 2.65 0.79 -0.71
N ILE A 8 3.39 0.17 -1.62
CA ILE A 8 2.85 -0.56 -2.76
C ILE A 8 2.88 -2.06 -2.38
N LEU A 9 1.71 -2.70 -2.37
CA LEU A 9 1.56 -4.15 -2.23
C LEU A 9 0.90 -4.70 -3.48
N GLY A 10 1.32 -5.85 -3.97
CA GLY A 10 0.74 -6.36 -5.20
C GLY A 10 1.36 -7.63 -5.75
N GLY A 11 0.77 -8.13 -6.83
CA GLY A 11 1.18 -9.37 -7.49
C GLY A 11 0.32 -10.57 -7.11
N VAL A 12 0.90 -11.76 -7.23
CA VAL A 12 0.18 -13.02 -6.97
C VAL A 12 0.21 -13.30 -5.47
N ASP A 13 -0.97 -13.29 -4.84
CA ASP A 13 -1.10 -13.71 -3.45
C ASP A 13 -0.79 -15.22 -3.32
N LYS A 14 0.17 -15.54 -2.45
CA LYS A 14 0.63 -16.91 -2.17
C LYS A 14 0.12 -17.43 -0.82
N GLY A 15 -0.94 -16.83 -0.29
CA GLY A 15 -1.45 -17.13 1.05
C GLY A 15 -0.75 -16.29 2.12
N ASN A 16 -0.52 -15.01 1.83
CA ASN A 16 0.13 -14.11 2.78
C ASN A 16 -0.77 -13.85 4.00
N ASP A 17 -0.17 -13.89 5.19
CA ASP A 17 -0.83 -13.48 6.43
C ASP A 17 -0.53 -12.00 6.72
N TYR A 18 -1.46 -11.13 6.31
CA TYR A 18 -1.32 -9.68 6.46
C TYR A 18 -1.40 -9.19 7.91
N SER A 19 -1.82 -10.03 8.86
CA SER A 19 -1.85 -9.67 10.28
C SER A 19 -0.46 -9.37 10.84
N GLN A 20 0.59 -9.99 10.27
CA GLN A 20 1.98 -9.81 10.68
C GLN A 20 2.49 -8.38 10.49
N ILE A 21 1.93 -7.65 9.51
CA ILE A 21 2.33 -6.27 9.18
C ILE A 21 1.28 -5.24 9.61
N GLU A 22 0.11 -5.67 10.10
CA GLU A 22 -1.03 -4.80 10.35
C GLU A 22 -0.69 -3.59 11.24
N ALA A 23 -0.02 -3.82 12.38
CA ALA A 23 0.32 -2.75 13.31
C ALA A 23 1.24 -1.70 12.68
N LEU A 24 2.19 -2.14 11.85
CA LEU A 24 3.12 -1.24 11.16
C LEU A 24 2.42 -0.46 10.05
N VAL A 25 1.57 -1.13 9.26
CA VAL A 25 0.79 -0.49 8.19
C VAL A 25 -0.11 0.58 8.79
N LYS A 26 -0.88 0.25 9.83
CA LYS A 26 -1.77 1.19 10.53
C LYS A 26 -1.04 2.41 11.09
N SER A 27 0.19 2.21 11.58
CA SER A 27 0.96 3.30 12.21
C SER A 27 1.75 4.16 11.23
N LYS A 28 2.24 3.61 10.12
CA LYS A 28 3.24 4.27 9.26
C LYS A 28 2.77 4.53 7.84
N VAL A 29 1.73 3.83 7.39
CA VAL A 29 1.28 3.85 6.00
C VAL A 29 0.06 4.76 5.91
N PRO A 30 0.19 6.02 5.49
CA PRO A 30 -0.97 6.87 5.21
C PRO A 30 -1.72 6.42 3.95
N THR A 31 -1.01 5.87 2.96
CA THR A 31 -1.57 5.43 1.68
C THR A 31 -1.00 4.07 1.30
N LEU A 32 -1.91 3.12 1.06
CA LEU A 32 -1.62 1.80 0.52
C LEU A 32 -2.03 1.76 -0.95
N VAL A 33 -1.10 1.35 -1.83
CA VAL A 33 -1.34 1.18 -3.25
C VAL A 33 -1.34 -0.31 -3.56
N CYS A 34 -2.49 -0.86 -3.92
CA CYS A 34 -2.67 -2.25 -4.28
C CYS A 34 -2.50 -2.41 -5.80
N MET A 35 -1.46 -3.13 -6.22
CA MET A 35 -1.14 -3.34 -7.63
C MET A 35 -1.43 -4.79 -8.04
N GLY A 36 -2.36 -5.01 -8.95
CA GLY A 36 -2.64 -6.35 -9.43
C GLY A 36 -3.98 -6.49 -10.14
N LYS A 37 -4.21 -7.69 -10.67
CA LYS A 37 -5.49 -8.05 -11.30
C LYS A 37 -6.58 -8.37 -10.29
N ASP A 38 -6.21 -8.80 -9.09
CA ASP A 38 -7.11 -9.09 -7.98
C ASP A 38 -6.54 -8.53 -6.69
N ASN A 39 -7.05 -7.35 -6.31
CA ASN A 39 -6.64 -6.64 -5.09
C ASN A 39 -7.62 -6.86 -3.93
N HIS A 40 -8.69 -7.66 -4.12
CA HIS A 40 -9.81 -7.73 -3.18
C HIS A 40 -9.35 -8.08 -1.77
N LYS A 41 -8.46 -9.07 -1.62
CA LYS A 41 -7.94 -9.50 -0.32
C LYS A 41 -7.19 -8.40 0.42
N LEU A 42 -6.38 -7.61 -0.29
CA LEU A 42 -5.64 -6.50 0.30
C LEU A 42 -6.61 -5.40 0.73
N VAL A 43 -7.54 -5.04 -0.16
CA VAL A 43 -8.55 -4.00 0.11
C VAL A 43 -9.41 -4.39 1.30
N GLU A 44 -9.95 -5.61 1.32
CA GLU A 44 -10.79 -6.12 2.40
C GLU A 44 -10.05 -6.18 3.73
N PHE A 45 -8.81 -6.67 3.74
CA PHE A 45 -8.04 -6.77 4.98
C PHE A 45 -7.66 -5.40 5.56
N PHE A 46 -7.33 -4.43 4.71
CA PHE A 46 -6.81 -3.12 5.12
C PHE A 46 -7.88 -2.02 5.14
N ALA A 47 -9.10 -2.27 4.64
CA ALA A 47 -10.22 -1.33 4.71
C ALA A 47 -10.44 -0.84 6.15
N GLY A 48 -10.49 0.48 6.32
CA GLY A 48 -10.63 1.12 7.64
C GLY A 48 -9.40 1.04 8.56
N LYS A 49 -8.32 0.37 8.15
CA LYS A 49 -7.05 0.30 8.90
C LYS A 49 -6.01 1.31 8.39
N VAL A 50 -6.20 1.86 7.20
CA VAL A 50 -5.29 2.78 6.51
C VAL A 50 -6.05 4.03 6.08
N GLY A 51 -5.38 5.17 6.00
CA GLY A 51 -6.02 6.43 5.63
C GLY A 51 -6.57 6.44 4.20
N GLN A 52 -5.85 5.84 3.26
CA GLN A 52 -6.24 5.74 1.87
C GLN A 52 -5.77 4.43 1.25
N ILE A 53 -6.61 3.82 0.43
CA ILE A 53 -6.27 2.66 -0.41
C ILE A 53 -6.50 3.04 -1.87
N VAL A 54 -5.54 2.74 -2.73
CA VAL A 54 -5.61 2.98 -4.18
C VAL A 54 -5.34 1.69 -4.91
N GLU A 55 -6.19 1.33 -5.87
CA GLU A 55 -6.00 0.15 -6.69
C GLU A 55 -5.41 0.53 -8.06
N THR A 56 -4.43 -0.23 -8.52
CA THR A 56 -3.80 -0.09 -9.83
C THR A 56 -3.60 -1.44 -10.49
N ASP A 57 -3.47 -1.44 -11.82
CA ASP A 57 -3.32 -2.63 -12.65
C ASP A 57 -1.88 -2.90 -13.12
N SER A 58 -0.98 -1.94 -12.91
CA SER A 58 0.40 -1.93 -13.41
C SER A 58 1.34 -1.24 -12.44
N MET A 59 2.63 -1.57 -12.53
CA MET A 59 3.66 -0.96 -11.69
C MET A 59 3.83 0.52 -12.00
N GLU A 60 3.76 0.90 -13.28
CA GLU A 60 3.84 2.28 -13.71
C GLU A 60 2.69 3.11 -13.12
N ALA A 61 1.47 2.56 -13.09
CA ALA A 61 0.35 3.20 -12.42
C ALA A 61 0.57 3.28 -10.90
N ALA A 62 1.04 2.21 -10.27
CA ALA A 62 1.30 2.17 -8.83
C ALA A 62 2.32 3.23 -8.39
N VAL A 63 3.42 3.38 -9.13
CA VAL A 63 4.44 4.40 -8.86
C VAL A 63 3.90 5.81 -9.07
N ARG A 64 3.10 6.05 -10.13
CA ARG A 64 2.46 7.36 -10.36
C ARG A 64 1.50 7.73 -9.23
N GLU A 65 0.63 6.81 -8.82
CA GLU A 65 -0.29 7.06 -7.71
C GLU A 65 0.48 7.28 -6.40
N SER A 66 1.52 6.49 -6.16
CA SER A 66 2.38 6.67 -4.98
C SER A 66 2.99 8.07 -4.93
N PHE A 67 3.49 8.56 -6.07
CA PHE A 67 4.06 9.90 -6.17
C PHE A 67 3.03 11.01 -5.93
N LYS A 68 1.80 10.86 -6.43
CA LYS A 68 0.71 11.83 -6.21
C LYS A 68 0.32 11.95 -4.73
N HIS A 69 0.42 10.85 -3.98
CA HIS A 69 0.04 10.79 -2.56
C HIS A 69 1.20 11.02 -1.59
N ALA A 70 2.43 10.94 -2.05
CA ALA A 70 3.62 11.20 -1.26
C ALA A 70 3.79 12.71 -0.95
N LYS A 71 4.39 12.99 0.21
CA LYS A 71 4.86 14.34 0.57
C LYS A 71 6.39 14.36 0.64
N LEU A 72 6.96 15.57 0.64
CA LEU A 72 8.40 15.75 0.80
C LEU A 72 8.89 15.04 2.08
N GLY A 73 9.83 14.11 1.91
CA GLY A 73 10.39 13.31 3.00
C GLY A 73 9.69 11.98 3.27
N ASP A 74 8.57 11.66 2.61
CA ASP A 74 7.98 10.33 2.64
C ASP A 74 8.84 9.34 1.82
N THR A 75 8.77 8.05 2.18
CA THR A 75 9.40 6.97 1.40
C THR A 75 8.33 6.20 0.62
N VAL A 76 8.58 5.96 -0.66
CA VAL A 76 7.79 5.00 -1.44
C VAL A 76 8.46 3.64 -1.34
N LEU A 77 7.72 2.63 -0.88
CA LEU A 77 8.22 1.27 -0.71
C LEU A 77 7.35 0.29 -1.48
N LEU A 78 7.96 -0.47 -2.38
CA LEU A 78 7.37 -1.68 -2.95
C LEU A 78 7.85 -2.89 -2.13
N SER A 79 6.91 -3.68 -1.61
CA SER A 79 7.22 -4.87 -0.80
C SER A 79 6.43 -6.10 -1.20
#